data_AF-A0A8J3QGB9-F1
#
_entry.id   AF-A0A8J3QGB9-F1
#
_cell.length_a   1.000
_cell.length_b   1.000
_cell.length_c   1.000
_cell.angle_alpha   90.00
_cell.angle_beta   90.00
_cell.angle_gamma   90.00
#
_symmetry.space_group_name_H-M   'P 1'
#
loop_
_entity.id
_entity.type
_entity.pdbx_description
1 polymer ?
#
loop_
_entity_poly.entity_id
_entity_poly.type
_entity_poly.pdbx_seq_one_letter_code
_entity_poly.pdbx_strand_id
1 'polypeptide(L)'
;MKSNIKVGVVLARRADDLAEWLADAASFDAAGADALWIDVVGHSELDPLVLTAALAVTTGRSLLVADLGPHREEAAALATVERLSRGRLRTIGGGFRLLDEETQAYEHIVDGQAERWVPTPAGQARDTWQATLAQAAAEGVSGLLVPAWPGLLDLLRNPGDPGQRHDLELTVG
;
A
#
# COMPACT_ATOMS: atom_id res chain seq x y z
N MET A 1 -3.13 -23.29 5.93
CA MET A 1 -3.83 -21.98 5.92
C MET A 1 -3.22 -21.20 4.77
N LYS A 2 -3.97 -20.82 3.72
CA LYS A 2 -3.40 -19.96 2.66
C LYS A 2 -3.18 -18.59 3.30
N SER A 3 -1.94 -18.29 3.67
CA SER A 3 -1.56 -16.93 4.06
C SER A 3 -1.74 -16.06 2.82
N ASN A 4 -2.81 -15.27 2.79
CA ASN A 4 -3.02 -14.34 1.68
C ASN A 4 -1.92 -13.28 1.74
N ILE A 5 -1.19 -13.08 0.64
CA ILE A 5 -0.16 -12.06 0.57
C ILE A 5 -0.84 -10.70 0.68
N LYS A 6 -0.34 -9.86 1.59
CA LYS A 6 -0.85 -8.50 1.77
C LYS A 6 -0.39 -7.61 0.62
N VAL A 7 -1.19 -6.60 0.30
CA VAL A 7 -0.87 -5.65 -0.77
C VAL A 7 -0.77 -4.25 -0.19
N GLY A 8 0.43 -3.69 -0.25
CA GLY A 8 0.74 -2.31 0.08
C GLY A 8 0.80 -1.49 -1.19
N VAL A 9 0.03 -0.42 -1.29
CA VAL A 9 0.06 0.49 -2.44
C VAL A 9 1.02 1.63 -2.15
N VAL A 10 2.05 1.76 -2.96
CA VAL A 10 2.97 2.89 -2.94
C VAL A 10 2.36 4.02 -3.75
N LEU A 11 1.88 5.05 -3.06
CA LEU A 11 1.21 6.17 -3.70
C LEU A 11 2.24 6.99 -4.48
N ALA A 12 1.99 7.15 -5.77
CA ALA A 12 2.88 7.94 -6.63
C ALA A 12 2.94 9.40 -6.13
N ARG A 13 4.12 10.00 -6.21
CA ARG A 13 4.30 11.44 -5.97
C ARG A 13 3.68 12.18 -7.14
N ARG A 14 2.48 12.72 -6.96
CA ARG A 14 1.85 13.64 -7.92
C ARG A 14 1.52 14.92 -7.15
N ALA A 15 2.36 15.93 -7.29
CA ALA A 15 2.18 17.22 -6.62
C ALA A 15 1.17 18.11 -7.36
N ASP A 16 0.84 17.74 -8.60
CA ASP A 16 0.12 18.55 -9.56
C ASP A 16 -1.38 18.66 -9.20
N ASP A 17 -1.96 17.58 -8.65
CA ASP A 17 -3.34 17.54 -8.14
C ASP A 17 -3.45 16.68 -6.88
N LEU A 18 -3.43 17.34 -5.72
CA LEU A 18 -3.57 16.70 -4.41
C LEU A 18 -4.97 16.14 -4.15
N ALA A 19 -6.00 16.73 -4.75
CA ALA A 19 -7.36 16.25 -4.57
C ALA A 19 -7.57 14.93 -5.30
N GLU A 20 -7.06 14.82 -6.53
CA GLU A 20 -7.02 13.56 -7.29
C GLU A 20 -6.19 12.50 -6.56
N TRP A 21 -5.00 12.87 -6.07
CA TRP A 21 -4.15 11.94 -5.31
C TRP A 21 -4.82 11.38 -4.05
N LEU A 22 -5.54 12.21 -3.29
CA LEU A 22 -6.31 11.77 -2.12
C LEU A 22 -7.50 10.87 -2.53
N ALA A 23 -8.15 11.17 -3.65
CA ALA A 23 -9.26 10.37 -4.18
C ALA A 23 -8.78 8.98 -4.67
N ASP A 24 -7.62 8.91 -5.30
CA ASP A 24 -6.97 7.67 -5.69
C ASP A 24 -6.63 6.83 -4.45
N ALA A 25 -6.01 7.43 -3.43
CA ALA A 25 -5.68 6.75 -2.20
C ALA A 25 -6.93 6.19 -1.49
N ALA A 26 -8.01 6.97 -1.42
CA ALA A 26 -9.30 6.52 -0.89
C ALA A 26 -9.89 5.36 -1.74
N SER A 27 -9.69 5.39 -3.06
CA SER A 27 -10.13 4.31 -3.95
C SER A 27 -9.35 3.01 -3.73
N PHE A 28 -8.04 3.09 -3.51
CA PHE A 28 -7.22 1.91 -3.16
C PHE A 28 -7.59 1.36 -1.77
N ASP A 29 -7.84 2.24 -0.80
CA ASP A 29 -8.33 1.86 0.52
C ASP A 29 -9.65 1.08 0.44
N ALA A 30 -10.63 1.64 -0.29
CA ALA A 30 -11.92 1.03 -0.50
C ALA A 30 -11.85 -0.28 -1.31
N ALA A 31 -10.88 -0.38 -2.23
CA ALA A 31 -10.61 -1.60 -2.99
C ALA A 31 -9.97 -2.71 -2.15
N GLY A 32 -9.52 -2.41 -0.92
CA GLY A 32 -9.03 -3.41 0.02
C GLY A 32 -7.51 -3.52 0.08
N ALA A 33 -6.77 -2.47 -0.28
CA ALA A 33 -5.36 -2.37 0.06
C ALA A 33 -5.14 -2.63 1.56
N ASP A 34 -4.07 -3.33 1.90
CA ASP A 34 -3.72 -3.62 3.30
C ASP A 34 -2.92 -2.45 3.91
N ALA A 35 -2.13 -1.77 3.08
CA ALA A 35 -1.36 -0.60 3.48
C ALA A 35 -1.28 0.43 2.33
N LEU A 36 -1.21 1.71 2.70
CA LEU A 36 -0.88 2.82 1.82
C LEU A 36 0.46 3.40 2.25
N TRP A 37 1.43 3.35 1.36
CA TRP A 37 2.80 3.80 1.58
C TRP A 37 2.95 5.20 1.01
N ILE A 38 3.24 6.14 1.91
CA ILE A 38 3.33 7.57 1.68
C ILE A 38 4.80 7.95 1.62
N ASP A 39 5.19 8.54 0.49
CA ASP A 39 6.44 9.29 0.35
C ASP A 39 7.75 8.52 0.62
N VAL A 40 7.80 7.24 0.24
CA VAL A 40 8.90 6.33 0.66
C VAL A 40 10.16 6.41 -0.21
N VAL A 41 10.26 7.35 -1.18
CA VAL A 41 11.40 7.42 -2.12
C VAL A 41 11.82 8.86 -2.46
N GLY A 42 12.44 9.58 -1.51
CA GLY A 42 13.01 10.94 -1.71
C GLY A 42 12.32 12.08 -0.95
N HIS A 43 12.80 13.32 -1.10
CA HIS A 43 12.24 14.50 -0.42
C HIS A 43 11.11 15.12 -1.27
N SER A 44 9.90 15.21 -0.74
CA SER A 44 8.80 16.01 -1.31
C SER A 44 8.88 17.44 -0.79
N GLU A 45 8.45 18.43 -1.58
CA GLU A 45 8.24 19.81 -1.07
C GLU A 45 7.02 19.91 -0.14
N LEU A 46 6.20 18.85 -0.11
CA LEU A 46 4.98 18.78 0.70
C LEU A 46 5.28 18.25 2.10
N ASP A 47 4.56 18.78 3.08
CA ASP A 47 4.67 18.35 4.46
C ASP A 47 4.10 16.93 4.64
N PRO A 48 4.93 15.93 5.06
CA PRO A 48 4.50 14.56 5.19
C PRO A 48 3.49 14.33 6.33
N LEU A 49 3.51 15.16 7.39
CA LEU A 49 2.50 15.10 8.45
C LEU A 49 1.15 15.57 7.95
N VAL A 50 1.10 16.65 7.17
CA VAL A 50 -0.15 17.17 6.58
C VAL A 50 -0.76 16.16 5.60
N LEU A 51 0.06 15.58 4.73
CA LEU A 51 -0.41 14.53 3.79
C LEU A 51 -0.92 13.30 4.53
N THR A 52 -0.19 12.86 5.56
CA THR A 52 -0.60 11.72 6.38
C THR A 52 -1.90 12.01 7.14
N ALA A 53 -2.07 13.23 7.66
CA ALA A 53 -3.31 13.65 8.32
C ALA A 53 -4.50 13.64 7.35
N ALA A 54 -4.32 14.15 6.13
CA ALA A 54 -5.35 14.14 5.10
C ALA A 54 -5.77 12.69 4.77
N LEU A 55 -4.79 11.81 4.52
CA LEU A 55 -5.05 10.39 4.28
C LEU A 55 -5.71 9.68 5.47
N ALA A 56 -5.32 10.01 6.70
CA ALA A 56 -5.95 9.47 7.90
C ALA A 56 -7.45 9.78 7.98
N VAL A 57 -7.88 10.91 7.41
CA VAL A 57 -9.28 11.33 7.39
C VAL A 57 -10.03 10.80 6.17
N THR A 58 -9.38 10.70 5.01
CA THR A 58 -10.03 10.24 3.76
C THR A 58 -10.06 8.72 3.60
N THR A 59 -9.28 7.99 4.41
CA THR A 59 -9.21 6.52 4.40
C THR A 59 -9.69 5.93 5.73
N GLY A 60 -10.18 4.70 5.72
CA GLY A 60 -10.78 4.06 6.89
C GLY A 60 -10.18 2.72 7.27
N ARG A 61 -9.54 2.00 6.34
CA ARG A 61 -9.17 0.59 6.53
C ARG A 61 -7.66 0.37 6.58
N SER A 62 -6.95 0.83 5.55
CA SER A 62 -5.55 0.51 5.28
C SER A 62 -4.65 1.05 6.38
N LEU A 63 -3.56 0.33 6.65
CA LEU A 63 -2.44 0.86 7.40
C LEU A 63 -1.85 2.06 6.63
N LEU A 64 -1.50 3.13 7.32
CA LEU A 64 -0.77 4.26 6.74
C LEU A 64 0.69 4.12 7.10
N VAL A 65 1.56 3.97 6.10
CA VAL A 65 3.01 3.86 6.29
C VAL A 65 3.63 5.12 5.74
N ALA A 66 4.23 5.94 6.59
CA ALA A 66 4.82 7.22 6.20
C ALA A 66 6.30 7.28 6.53
N ASP A 67 7.11 7.82 5.63
CA ASP A 67 8.40 8.38 6.02
C ASP A 67 8.19 9.83 6.47
N LEU A 68 8.36 10.08 7.77
CA LEU A 68 8.20 11.41 8.36
C LEU A 68 9.54 12.16 8.48
N GLY A 69 10.67 11.52 8.16
CA GLY A 69 12.00 12.11 8.27
C GLY A 69 12.22 12.86 9.61
N PRO A 70 12.60 14.16 9.56
CA PRO A 70 12.78 14.99 10.76
C PRO A 70 11.47 15.44 11.42
N HIS A 71 10.34 15.48 10.70
CA HIS A 71 9.04 15.92 11.22
C HIS A 71 8.49 15.01 12.32
N ARG A 72 9.06 13.81 12.51
CA ARG A 72 8.76 12.94 13.66
C ARG A 72 8.97 13.61 15.03
N GLU A 73 9.80 14.65 15.08
CA GLU A 73 10.13 15.38 16.31
C GLU A 73 9.04 16.38 16.72
N GLU A 74 8.07 16.66 15.83
CA GLU A 74 6.92 17.52 16.09
C GLU A 74 5.82 16.80 16.90
N ALA A 75 6.11 16.54 18.18
CA ALA A 75 5.30 15.66 19.04
C ALA A 75 3.79 15.97 19.06
N ALA A 76 3.40 17.25 19.07
CA ALA A 76 1.99 17.64 19.12
C ALA A 76 1.24 17.36 17.79
N ALA A 77 1.90 17.62 16.66
CA ALA A 77 1.34 17.35 15.35
C ALA A 77 1.23 15.83 15.13
N LEU A 78 2.31 15.08 15.41
CA LEU A 78 2.31 13.63 15.32
C LEU A 78 1.23 12.98 16.19
N ALA A 79 1.09 13.40 17.46
CA ALA A 79 0.03 12.90 18.35
C ALA A 79 -1.38 13.18 17.81
N THR A 80 -1.56 14.28 17.08
CA THR A 80 -2.82 14.59 16.41
C THR A 80 -3.06 13.64 15.24
N VAL A 81 -2.06 13.41 14.39
CA VAL A 81 -2.15 12.47 13.25
C VAL A 81 -2.38 11.04 13.72
N GLU A 82 -1.74 10.59 14.81
CA GLU A 82 -1.96 9.28 15.41
C GLU A 82 -3.42 9.08 15.84
N ARG A 83 -4.02 10.11 16.47
CA ARG A 83 -5.44 10.12 16.85
C ARG A 83 -6.36 10.06 15.64
N LEU A 84 -6.09 10.85 14.60
CA LEU A 84 -6.85 10.82 13.34
C LEU A 84 -6.75 9.46 12.67
N SER A 85 -5.57 8.84 12.71
CA SER A 85 -5.29 7.54 12.11
C SER A 85 -5.93 6.37 12.85
N ARG A 86 -6.38 6.56 14.10
CA ARG A 86 -7.04 5.54 14.93
C ARG A 86 -6.21 4.25 15.04
N GLY A 87 -4.89 4.39 15.24
CA GLY A 87 -3.96 3.27 15.39
C GLY A 87 -3.42 2.69 14.07
N ARG A 88 -3.81 3.23 12.91
CA ARG A 88 -3.36 2.77 11.58
C ARG A 88 -2.03 3.37 11.12
N LEU A 89 -1.48 4.37 11.81
CA LEU A 89 -0.20 4.97 11.41
C LEU A 89 0.98 4.09 11.82
N ARG A 90 1.91 3.86 10.90
CA ARG A 90 3.27 3.36 11.14
C ARG A 90 4.25 4.24 10.40
N THR A 91 5.45 4.38 10.97
CA THR A 91 6.52 5.16 10.33
C THR A 91 7.66 4.26 9.89
N ILE A 92 8.38 4.69 8.86
CA ILE A 92 9.68 4.10 8.56
C ILE A 92 10.63 4.42 9.74
N GLY A 93 11.31 3.40 10.26
CA GLY A 93 12.17 3.48 11.45
C GLY A 93 11.45 3.34 12.80
N GLY A 94 10.12 3.49 12.86
CA GLY A 94 9.34 3.34 14.09
C GLY A 94 8.36 2.14 14.10
N GLY A 95 7.82 1.78 12.94
CA GLY A 95 6.92 0.63 12.76
C GLY A 95 7.38 -0.32 11.65
N PHE A 96 7.94 0.21 10.57
CA PHE A 96 8.60 -0.57 9.53
C PHE A 96 10.10 -0.33 9.58
N ARG A 97 10.89 -1.40 9.60
CA ARG A 97 12.35 -1.35 9.55
C ARG A 97 12.83 -1.76 8.16
N LEU A 98 13.71 -0.97 7.57
CA LEU A 98 14.41 -1.35 6.34
C LEU A 98 15.38 -2.50 6.64
N LEU A 99 15.27 -3.60 5.90
CA LEU A 99 16.15 -4.75 6.00
C LEU A 99 17.32 -4.65 5.01
N ASP A 100 17.07 -4.09 3.84
CA ASP A 100 18.00 -4.04 2.73
C ASP A 100 17.71 -2.79 1.87
N GLU A 101 18.72 -1.93 1.74
CA GLU A 101 18.64 -0.69 0.97
C GLU A 101 18.58 -0.93 -0.54
N GLU A 102 19.23 -1.98 -1.06
CA GLU A 102 19.27 -2.29 -2.49
C GLU A 102 17.92 -2.83 -2.97
N THR A 103 17.37 -3.78 -2.22
CA THR A 103 16.08 -4.40 -2.57
C THR A 103 14.88 -3.63 -2.02
N GLN A 104 15.10 -2.62 -1.17
CA GLN A 104 14.06 -1.87 -0.48
C GLN A 104 13.07 -2.79 0.24
N ALA A 105 13.59 -3.84 0.89
CA ALA A 105 12.80 -4.79 1.66
C ALA A 105 12.58 -4.28 3.09
N TYR A 106 11.37 -4.41 3.61
CA TYR A 106 10.97 -3.93 4.93
C TYR A 106 10.46 -5.05 5.83
N GLU A 107 10.58 -4.86 7.13
CA GLU A 107 10.03 -5.72 8.18
C GLU A 107 9.09 -4.92 9.08
N HIS A 108 7.96 -5.52 9.42
CA HIS A 108 7.03 -5.01 10.44
C HIS A 108 6.68 -6.14 11.41
N ILE A 109 6.81 -5.86 12.72
CA ILE A 109 6.46 -6.83 13.75
C ILE A 109 4.99 -6.66 14.12
N VAL A 110 4.20 -7.72 13.91
CA VAL A 110 2.78 -7.79 14.28
C VAL A 110 2.59 -8.98 15.20
N ASP A 111 2.09 -8.75 16.42
CA ASP A 111 1.84 -9.78 17.42
C ASP A 111 3.05 -10.72 17.67
N GLY A 112 4.26 -10.15 17.63
CA GLY A 112 5.51 -10.89 17.82
C GLY A 112 5.99 -11.67 16.59
N GLN A 113 5.30 -11.56 15.46
CA GLN A 113 5.69 -12.18 14.19
C GLN A 113 6.24 -11.13 13.22
N ALA A 114 7.33 -11.47 12.53
CA ALA A 114 7.92 -10.63 11.51
C ALA A 114 7.18 -10.79 10.18
N GLU A 115 6.62 -9.69 9.68
CA GLU A 115 6.05 -9.60 8.33
C GLU A 115 7.06 -8.97 7.39
N ARG A 116 7.47 -9.71 6.35
CA ARG A 116 8.41 -9.22 5.34
C ARG A 116 7.65 -8.61 4.16
N TRP A 117 7.99 -7.38 3.81
CA TRP A 117 7.40 -6.62 2.71
C TRP A 117 8.45 -6.30 1.66
N VAL A 118 8.16 -6.57 0.38
CA VAL A 118 9.12 -6.34 -0.72
C VAL A 118 8.48 -5.59 -1.88
N PRO A 119 9.23 -4.73 -2.59
CA PRO A 119 8.73 -4.07 -3.79
C PRO A 119 8.44 -5.05 -4.91
N THR A 120 7.45 -4.70 -5.73
CA THR A 120 7.17 -5.40 -6.98
C THR A 120 6.92 -4.38 -8.10
N PRO A 121 7.30 -4.67 -9.35
CA PRO A 121 7.06 -3.75 -10.47
C PRO A 121 5.56 -3.48 -10.68
N ALA A 122 5.26 -2.26 -11.15
CA ALA A 122 3.92 -1.87 -11.56
C ALA A 122 3.48 -2.56 -12.87
N GLY A 123 2.19 -2.51 -13.19
CA GLY A 123 1.68 -2.85 -14.52
C GLY A 123 1.70 -4.34 -14.88
N GLN A 124 1.63 -5.23 -13.88
CA GLN A 124 1.53 -6.66 -14.13
C GLN A 124 0.13 -7.01 -14.67
N ALA A 125 0.09 -7.88 -15.70
CA ALA A 125 -1.15 -8.49 -16.16
C ALA A 125 -1.75 -9.38 -15.07
N ARG A 126 -3.07 -9.62 -15.10
CA ARG A 126 -3.81 -10.38 -14.08
C ARG A 126 -3.26 -11.80 -13.84
N ASP A 127 -2.89 -12.52 -14.89
CA ASP A 127 -2.28 -13.86 -14.77
C ASP A 127 -0.89 -13.79 -14.13
N THR A 128 -0.11 -12.77 -14.49
CA THR A 128 1.20 -12.49 -13.87
C THR A 128 1.03 -12.14 -12.38
N TRP A 129 -0.01 -11.40 -12.03
CA TRP A 129 -0.29 -11.03 -10.65
C TRP A 129 -0.49 -12.24 -9.73
N GLN A 130 -1.29 -13.22 -10.14
CA GLN A 130 -1.49 -14.45 -9.34
C GLN A 130 -0.20 -15.24 -9.18
N ALA A 131 0.61 -15.35 -10.24
CA ALA A 131 1.91 -15.99 -10.18
C ALA A 131 2.86 -15.27 -9.22
N THR A 132 2.88 -13.93 -9.26
CA THR A 132 3.67 -13.10 -8.35
C THR A 132 3.25 -13.29 -6.89
N LEU A 133 1.95 -13.32 -6.58
CA LEU A 133 1.47 -13.61 -5.23
C LEU A 133 1.89 -15.02 -4.76
N ALA A 134 1.76 -16.02 -5.63
CA ALA A 134 2.15 -17.39 -5.30
C ALA A 134 3.67 -17.53 -5.06
N GLN A 135 4.48 -16.87 -5.89
CA GLN A 135 5.93 -16.84 -5.73
C GLN A 135 6.33 -16.13 -4.44
N ALA A 136 5.76 -14.97 -4.15
CA ALA A 136 6.00 -14.23 -2.91
C ALA A 136 5.70 -15.10 -1.67
N ALA A 137 4.56 -15.81 -1.69
CA ALA A 137 4.20 -16.72 -0.62
C ALA A 137 5.20 -17.87 -0.45
N ALA A 138 5.71 -18.43 -1.56
CA ALA A 138 6.73 -19.48 -1.53
C ALA A 138 8.08 -18.98 -0.96
N GLU A 139 8.39 -17.71 -1.17
CA GLU A 139 9.59 -17.04 -0.64
C GLU A 139 9.44 -16.53 0.80
N GLY A 140 8.29 -16.80 1.44
CA GLY A 140 7.99 -16.35 2.80
C GLY A 140 7.78 -14.84 2.92
N VAL A 141 7.54 -14.15 1.80
CA VAL A 141 7.10 -12.75 1.80
C VAL A 141 5.69 -12.69 2.39
N SER A 142 5.43 -11.68 3.21
CA SER A 142 4.13 -11.44 3.83
C SER A 142 3.32 -10.37 3.10
N GLY A 143 3.99 -9.43 2.44
CA GLY A 143 3.32 -8.42 1.63
C GLY A 143 4.15 -7.89 0.46
N LEU A 144 3.47 -7.40 -0.56
CA LEU A 144 4.06 -6.77 -1.73
C LEU A 144 3.80 -5.27 -1.72
N LEU A 145 4.81 -4.49 -2.05
CA LEU A 145 4.72 -3.04 -2.26
C LEU A 145 4.59 -2.76 -3.75
N VAL A 146 3.40 -2.37 -4.18
CA VAL A 146 3.04 -2.16 -5.59
C VAL A 146 2.89 -0.65 -5.82
N PRO A 147 3.59 -0.05 -6.78
CA PRO A 147 3.31 1.33 -7.19
C PRO A 147 1.85 1.51 -7.59
N ALA A 148 1.24 2.64 -7.28
CA ALA A 148 -0.10 2.96 -7.75
C ALA A 148 -0.14 3.05 -9.29
N TRP A 149 -1.07 2.34 -9.91
CA TRP A 149 -1.36 2.43 -11.35
C TRP A 149 -2.83 2.07 -11.62
N PRO A 150 -3.44 2.54 -12.73
CA PRO A 150 -4.90 2.46 -12.93
C PRO A 150 -5.52 1.06 -12.82
N GLY A 151 -4.85 0.01 -13.32
CA GLY A 151 -5.39 -1.35 -13.29
C GLY A 151 -5.19 -2.09 -11.95
N LEU A 152 -4.45 -1.52 -11.00
CA LEU A 152 -4.31 -2.10 -9.66
C LEU A 152 -5.65 -2.13 -8.91
N LEU A 153 -6.52 -1.13 -9.12
CA LEU A 153 -7.85 -1.10 -8.50
C LEU A 153 -8.70 -2.32 -8.87
N ASP A 154 -8.64 -2.74 -10.13
CA ASP A 154 -9.39 -3.91 -10.61
C ASP A 154 -8.84 -5.22 -10.05
N LEU A 155 -7.51 -5.32 -9.86
CA LEU A 155 -6.88 -6.45 -9.21
C LEU A 155 -7.23 -6.54 -7.72
N LEU A 156 -7.27 -5.41 -7.01
CA LEU A 156 -7.62 -5.35 -5.59
C LEU A 156 -9.09 -5.65 -5.34
N ARG A 157 -9.99 -5.12 -6.19
CA ARG A 157 -11.44 -5.39 -6.08
C ARG A 157 -11.78 -6.85 -6.39
N ASN A 158 -11.05 -7.47 -7.32
CA ASN A 158 -11.30 -8.82 -7.81
C ASN A 158 -10.05 -9.72 -7.68
N PRO A 159 -9.57 -10.01 -6.46
CA PRO A 159 -8.26 -10.63 -6.23
C PRO A 159 -8.21 -12.14 -6.54
N GLY A 160 -9.35 -12.78 -6.77
CA GLY A 160 -9.45 -14.20 -7.12
C GLY A 160 -10.14 -14.48 -8.45
N ASP A 161 -10.52 -13.43 -9.19
CA ASP A 161 -11.16 -13.58 -10.49
C ASP A 161 -10.06 -13.82 -11.56
N PRO A 162 -10.07 -14.96 -12.27
CA PRO A 162 -9.14 -15.25 -13.36
C PRO A 162 -9.36 -14.35 -14.60
N GLY A 163 -10.33 -13.44 -14.59
CA GLY A 163 -10.60 -12.52 -15.70
C GLY A 163 -11.27 -13.19 -16.90
N GLN A 164 -11.66 -14.46 -16.79
CA GLN A 164 -12.39 -15.17 -17.83
C GLN A 164 -13.86 -14.78 -17.77
N ARG A 165 -14.22 -13.75 -18.54
CA ARG A 165 -15.60 -13.57 -19.00
C ARG A 165 -15.93 -14.73 -19.95
N HIS A 166 -16.40 -15.84 -19.41
CA HIS A 166 -17.02 -16.93 -20.18
C HIS A 166 -18.41 -16.54 -20.75
N ASP A 167 -18.87 -15.33 -20.48
CA ASP A 167 -20.24 -14.89 -20.76
C ASP A 167 -20.47 -14.43 -22.21
N LEU A 168 -19.49 -14.58 -23.10
CA LEU A 168 -19.57 -14.19 -24.52
C LEU A 168 -19.84 -15.36 -25.48
N GLU A 169 -20.07 -16.59 -24.99
CA GLU A 169 -20.39 -17.75 -25.85
C GLU A 169 -21.87 -18.20 -25.80
N LEU A 170 -22.80 -17.36 -25.33
CA LEU A 170 -24.22 -17.65 -25.44
C LEU A 170 -24.93 -16.65 -26.38
N THR A 171 -25.39 -17.24 -27.49
CA THR A 171 -26.37 -16.76 -28.47
C THR A 171 -25.80 -16.23 -29.80
N VAL A 172 -25.48 -17.16 -30.68
CA VAL A 172 -25.98 -17.10 -32.07
C VAL A 172 -26.70 -18.43 -32.32
N GLY A 173 -28.01 -18.41 -32.11
CA GLY A 173 -28.94 -19.42 -32.64
C GLY A 173 -29.55 -18.94 -33.93
#